data_AF-A0A517T3Z9-F1
#
_entry.id   AF-A0A517T3Z9-F1
#
_cell.length_a   1.000
_cell.length_b   1.000
_cell.length_c   1.000
_cell.angle_alpha   90.00
_cell.angle_beta   90.00
_cell.angle_gamma   90.00
#
_symmetry.space_group_name_H-M   'P 1'
#
loop_
_entity.id
_entity.type
_entity.pdbx_description
1 polymer ?
#
loop_
_entity_poly.entity_id
_entity_poly.type
_entity_poly.pdbx_seq_one_letter_code
_entity_poly.pdbx_strand_id
1 'polypeptide(L)'
;MLSREQCLEFLEVVVENFQTDHRLRDWVESNLNSLETNFDRGHYLKLKHQGLIGARGVLEELGRIEPVDLNNVEIEQSEKHCRYCGADLFWALPGQTSASEISAFGELIGDEEIKSSGWIHPGVYCPNRCTFVMYNFERMDHRSF
;
A
#
# COMPACT_ATOMS: atom_id res chain seq x y z
N MET A 1 -22.47 1.70 -11.89
CA MET A 1 -21.81 0.41 -11.61
C MET A 1 -20.95 0.09 -12.82
N LEU A 2 -19.65 -0.06 -12.65
CA LEU A 2 -18.70 -0.37 -13.71
C LEU A 2 -18.72 -1.86 -14.07
N SER A 3 -18.46 -2.17 -15.34
CA SER A 3 -18.18 -3.53 -15.81
C SER A 3 -16.77 -3.96 -15.44
N ARG A 4 -16.49 -5.27 -15.51
CA ARG A 4 -15.13 -5.81 -15.32
C ARG A 4 -14.11 -5.15 -16.25
N GLU A 5 -14.45 -4.95 -17.52
CA GLU A 5 -13.54 -4.35 -18.49
C GLU A 5 -13.22 -2.89 -18.14
N GLN A 6 -14.23 -2.10 -17.76
CA GLN A 6 -14.01 -0.72 -17.33
C GLN A 6 -13.13 -0.63 -16.08
N CYS A 7 -13.24 -1.60 -15.17
CA CYS A 7 -12.33 -1.69 -14.03
C CYS A 7 -10.90 -2.01 -14.48
N LEU A 8 -10.72 -2.96 -15.40
CA LEU A 8 -9.40 -3.34 -15.90
C LEU A 8 -8.72 -2.20 -16.67
N GLU A 9 -9.45 -1.52 -17.58
CA GLU A 9 -8.95 -0.35 -18.32
C GLU A 9 -8.47 0.76 -17.37
N PHE A 10 -9.22 1.04 -16.30
CA PHE A 10 -8.79 2.01 -15.30
C PHE A 10 -7.51 1.56 -14.58
N LEU A 11 -7.46 0.30 -14.15
CA LEU A 11 -6.29 -0.25 -13.46
C LEU A 11 -5.06 -0.23 -14.36
N GLU A 12 -5.18 -0.57 -15.64
CA GLU A 12 -4.10 -0.50 -16.64
C GLU A 12 -3.57 0.93 -16.75
N VAL A 13 -4.45 1.92 -16.97
CA VAL A 13 -4.05 3.33 -17.07
C VAL A 13 -3.33 3.81 -15.81
N VAL A 14 -3.85 3.48 -14.64
CA VAL A 14 -3.25 3.92 -13.37
C VAL A 14 -1.93 3.21 -13.09
N VAL A 15 -1.81 1.92 -13.43
CA VAL A 15 -0.56 1.17 -13.28
C VAL A 15 0.50 1.62 -14.28
N GLU A 16 0.12 2.08 -15.47
CA GLU A 16 1.07 2.68 -16.43
C GLU A 16 1.51 4.09 -16.03
N ASN A 17 0.59 4.86 -15.43
CA ASN A 17 0.81 6.28 -15.13
C ASN A 17 1.00 6.56 -13.63
N PHE A 18 1.34 5.55 -12.82
CA PHE A 18 1.33 5.65 -11.34
C PHE A 18 2.21 6.76 -10.76
N GLN A 19 3.24 7.21 -11.48
CA GLN A 19 4.10 8.33 -11.08
C GLN A 19 3.36 9.66 -11.07
N THR A 20 2.31 9.80 -11.88
CA THR A 20 1.53 11.04 -12.06
C THR A 20 0.06 10.87 -11.68
N ASP A 21 -0.42 9.63 -11.58
CA ASP A 21 -1.80 9.30 -11.26
C ASP A 21 -1.92 8.68 -9.86
N HIS A 22 -2.32 9.50 -8.90
CA HIS A 22 -2.51 9.10 -7.51
C HIS A 22 -3.97 8.73 -7.17
N ARG A 23 -4.84 8.63 -8.19
CA ARG A 23 -6.30 8.45 -7.99
C ARG A 23 -6.71 7.02 -7.64
N LEU A 24 -5.77 6.07 -7.63
CA LEU A 24 -6.07 4.65 -7.43
C LEU A 24 -6.92 4.41 -6.18
N ARG A 25 -6.50 5.03 -5.08
CA ARG A 25 -7.15 4.84 -3.78
C ARG A 25 -8.58 5.36 -3.80
N ASP A 26 -8.77 6.63 -4.14
CA ASP A 26 -10.09 7.27 -4.18
C ASP A 26 -11.04 6.54 -5.13
N TRP A 27 -10.50 6.05 -6.25
CA TRP A 27 -11.26 5.27 -7.20
C TRP A 27 -11.67 3.90 -6.64
N VAL A 28 -10.77 3.17 -5.97
CA VAL A 28 -11.09 1.88 -5.33
C VAL A 28 -12.17 2.07 -4.27
N GLU A 29 -12.03 3.07 -3.40
CA GLU A 29 -13.00 3.38 -2.34
C GLU A 29 -14.38 3.71 -2.93
N SER A 30 -14.42 4.46 -4.04
CA SER A 30 -15.66 4.84 -4.73
C SER A 30 -16.31 3.69 -5.53
N ASN A 31 -15.59 2.61 -5.81
CA ASN A 31 -16.02 1.53 -6.72
C ASN A 31 -16.04 0.14 -6.07
N LEU A 32 -16.00 0.03 -4.74
CA LEU A 32 -15.96 -1.25 -4.01
C LEU A 32 -17.02 -2.27 -4.47
N ASN A 33 -18.27 -1.84 -4.67
CA ASN A 33 -19.36 -2.73 -5.11
C ASN A 33 -19.09 -3.32 -6.51
N SER A 34 -18.55 -2.51 -7.42
CA SER A 34 -18.16 -2.97 -8.76
C SER A 34 -16.99 -3.94 -8.68
N LEU A 35 -16.02 -3.70 -7.80
CA LEU A 35 -14.88 -4.60 -7.63
C LEU A 35 -15.32 -5.95 -7.03
N GLU A 36 -16.15 -5.95 -5.99
CA GLU A 36 -16.66 -7.16 -5.35
C GLU A 36 -17.52 -8.02 -6.30
N THR A 37 -18.25 -7.38 -7.22
CA THR A 37 -19.10 -8.08 -8.19
C THR A 37 -18.30 -8.70 -9.35
N ASN A 38 -17.24 -8.03 -9.81
CA ASN A 38 -16.57 -8.38 -11.07
C ASN A 38 -15.30 -9.24 -10.89
N PHE A 39 -14.75 -9.29 -9.68
CA PHE A 39 -13.50 -9.98 -9.36
C PHE A 39 -13.73 -11.08 -8.34
N ASP A 40 -12.88 -12.11 -8.35
CA ASP A 40 -12.91 -13.09 -7.27
C ASP A 40 -12.47 -12.46 -5.94
N ARG A 41 -12.71 -13.17 -4.84
CA ARG A 41 -12.42 -12.66 -3.49
C ARG A 41 -10.93 -12.32 -3.30
N GLY A 42 -10.02 -13.06 -3.93
CA GLY A 42 -8.59 -12.82 -3.83
C GLY A 42 -8.20 -11.52 -4.52
N HIS A 43 -8.63 -11.34 -5.77
CA HIS A 43 -8.43 -10.12 -6.55
C HIS A 43 -9.07 -8.90 -5.89
N TYR A 44 -10.31 -9.01 -5.41
CA TYR A 44 -10.98 -7.93 -4.70
C TYR A 44 -10.19 -7.46 -3.46
N LEU A 45 -9.71 -8.39 -2.63
CA LEU A 45 -8.95 -8.04 -1.43
C LEU A 45 -7.60 -7.39 -1.76
N LYS A 46 -6.91 -7.86 -2.81
CA LYS A 46 -5.68 -7.22 -3.30
C LYS A 46 -5.95 -5.78 -3.73
N LEU A 47 -6.97 -5.54 -4.56
CA LEU A 47 -7.33 -4.20 -5.04
C LEU A 47 -7.72 -3.27 -3.90
N LYS A 48 -8.49 -3.78 -2.94
CA LYS A 48 -8.96 -3.00 -1.79
C LYS A 48 -7.85 -2.61 -0.82
N HIS A 49 -6.91 -3.51 -0.55
CA HIS A 49 -5.98 -3.34 0.57
C HIS A 49 -4.53 -3.04 0.14
N GLN A 50 -4.12 -3.49 -1.04
CA GLN A 50 -2.70 -3.46 -1.44
C GLN A 50 -2.36 -2.37 -2.47
N GLY A 51 -3.29 -1.44 -2.74
CA GLY A 51 -3.03 -0.27 -3.58
C GLY A 51 -2.46 -0.64 -4.95
N LEU A 52 -1.38 0.04 -5.34
CA LEU A 52 -0.74 -0.15 -6.65
C LEU A 52 -0.15 -1.55 -6.82
N ILE A 53 0.43 -2.13 -5.77
CA ILE A 53 0.96 -3.50 -5.80
C ILE A 53 -0.18 -4.49 -6.04
N GLY A 54 -1.31 -4.29 -5.37
CA GLY A 54 -2.52 -5.09 -5.57
C GLY A 54 -3.06 -4.99 -6.99
N ALA A 55 -3.18 -3.76 -7.51
CA ALA A 55 -3.63 -3.50 -8.88
C ALA A 55 -2.73 -4.19 -9.91
N ARG A 56 -1.42 -3.98 -9.80
CA ARG A 56 -0.43 -4.61 -10.68
C ARG A 56 -0.49 -6.13 -10.61
N GLY A 57 -0.48 -6.71 -9.40
CA GLY A 57 -0.52 -8.15 -9.22
C GLY A 57 -1.78 -8.80 -9.81
N VAL A 58 -2.93 -8.11 -9.75
CA VAL A 58 -4.15 -8.58 -10.41
C VAL A 58 -4.02 -8.53 -11.94
N LEU A 59 -3.46 -7.45 -12.50
CA LEU A 59 -3.25 -7.35 -13.95
C LEU A 59 -2.24 -8.40 -14.47
N GLU A 60 -1.18 -8.69 -13.72
CA GLU A 60 -0.21 -9.74 -14.03
C GLU A 60 -0.85 -11.14 -14.02
N GLU A 61 -1.63 -11.46 -12.97
CA GLU A 61 -2.35 -12.75 -12.86
C GLU A 61 -3.39 -12.95 -13.97
N LEU A 62 -3.96 -11.85 -14.48
CA LEU A 62 -4.91 -11.86 -15.59
C LEU A 62 -4.23 -11.81 -16.97
N GLY A 63 -2.89 -11.75 -17.03
CA GLY A 63 -2.14 -11.67 -18.29
C GLY A 63 -2.35 -10.38 -19.06
N ARG A 64 -2.72 -9.28 -18.39
CA ARG A 64 -2.90 -7.95 -18.98
C ARG A 64 -1.59 -7.19 -19.14
N ILE A 65 -0.64 -7.45 -18.25
CA ILE A 65 0.69 -6.84 -18.26
C ILE A 65 1.76 -7.90 -17.97
N GLU A 66 2.99 -7.61 -18.36
CA GLU A 66 4.13 -8.49 -18.09
C GLU A 66 4.47 -8.53 -16.59
N PRO A 67 4.73 -9.74 -16.02
CA PRO A 67 5.18 -9.88 -14.64
C PRO A 67 6.49 -9.15 -14.38
N VAL A 68 6.56 -8.43 -13.26
CA VAL A 68 7.82 -7.85 -12.75
C VAL A 68 8.13 -8.41 -11.37
N ASP A 69 9.39 -8.77 -11.13
CA ASP A 69 9.84 -9.19 -9.81
C ASP A 69 9.90 -7.99 -8.85
N LEU A 70 8.84 -7.83 -8.05
CA LEU A 70 8.76 -6.82 -7.00
C LEU A 70 9.25 -7.32 -5.63
N ASN A 71 9.70 -8.58 -5.52
CA ASN A 71 10.10 -9.14 -4.22
C ASN A 71 11.47 -8.65 -3.73
N ASN A 72 12.19 -7.88 -4.55
CA ASN A 72 13.53 -7.37 -4.24
C ASN A 72 13.59 -5.85 -4.13
N VAL A 73 12.51 -5.20 -3.68
CA VAL A 73 12.56 -3.76 -3.38
C VAL A 73 13.23 -3.56 -2.03
N GLU A 74 14.55 -3.58 -2.02
CA GLU A 74 15.33 -3.06 -0.88
C GLU A 74 15.09 -1.55 -0.80
N ILE A 75 14.29 -1.13 0.19
CA ILE A 75 14.21 0.27 0.60
C ILE A 75 15.43 0.53 1.48
N GLU A 76 16.36 1.35 1.00
CA GLU A 76 17.51 1.77 1.79
C GLU A 76 17.03 2.63 2.97
N GLN A 77 17.67 2.54 4.13
CA GLN A 77 17.35 3.40 5.29
C GLN A 77 17.49 4.90 5.01
N SER A 78 18.24 5.26 3.97
CA SER A 78 18.42 6.64 3.49
C SER A 78 17.22 7.17 2.69
N GLU A 79 16.30 6.29 2.29
CA GLU A 79 15.26 6.59 1.32
C GLU A 79 14.09 7.34 1.96
N LYS A 80 13.93 8.61 1.56
CA LYS A 80 12.89 9.49 2.10
C LYS A 80 11.59 9.48 1.29
N HIS A 81 11.68 9.10 0.02
CA HIS A 81 10.56 9.19 -0.92
C HIS A 81 10.29 7.84 -1.56
N CYS A 82 9.03 7.56 -1.83
CA CYS A 82 8.62 6.36 -2.52
C CYS A 82 9.16 6.35 -3.95
N ARG A 83 9.94 5.34 -4.34
CA ARG A 83 10.40 5.14 -5.74
C ARG A 83 9.26 5.09 -6.74
N TYR A 84 8.06 4.78 -6.27
CA TYR A 84 6.89 4.66 -7.12
C TYR A 84 6.17 6.01 -7.29
N CYS A 85 5.57 6.55 -6.24
CA CYS A 85 4.73 7.76 -6.36
C CYS A 85 5.44 9.07 -5.97
N GLY A 86 6.70 9.03 -5.54
CA GLY A 86 7.44 10.20 -5.07
C GLY A 86 7.00 10.75 -3.70
N ALA A 87 5.93 10.23 -3.10
CA ALA A 87 5.46 10.68 -1.79
C ALA A 87 6.47 10.36 -0.67
N ASP A 88 6.48 11.19 0.36
CA ASP A 88 7.29 10.97 1.56
C ASP A 88 6.94 9.62 2.21
N LEU A 89 7.98 8.83 2.49
CA LEU A 89 7.84 7.55 3.19
C LEU A 89 7.68 7.81 4.68
N PHE A 90 6.70 7.14 5.28
CA PHE A 90 6.52 7.11 6.73
C PHE A 90 7.34 5.97 7.32
N TRP A 91 8.29 6.32 8.18
CA TRP A 91 9.15 5.39 8.90
C TRP A 91 8.59 5.17 10.30
N ALA A 92 8.03 3.97 10.56
CA ALA A 92 7.57 3.55 11.87
C ALA A 92 8.70 2.78 12.59
N LEU A 93 9.55 3.51 13.30
CA LEU A 93 10.73 2.97 13.96
C LEU A 93 10.55 2.96 15.49
N PRO A 94 10.76 1.83 16.18
CA PRO A 94 10.65 1.75 17.62
C PRO A 94 11.58 2.75 18.32
N GLY A 95 11.02 3.55 19.24
CA GLY A 95 11.78 4.55 20.00
C GLY A 95 12.11 5.84 19.24
N GLN A 96 11.80 5.92 17.94
CA GLN A 96 11.97 7.15 17.14
C GLN A 96 10.63 7.74 16.71
N THR A 97 9.66 6.89 16.36
CA THR A 97 8.33 7.33 15.94
C THR A 97 7.37 7.25 17.12
N SER A 98 6.73 8.37 17.43
CA SER A 98 5.75 8.50 18.50
C SER A 98 4.37 7.98 18.09
N ALA A 99 3.54 7.63 19.08
CA ALA A 99 2.14 7.24 18.85
C ALA A 99 1.33 8.37 18.18
N SER A 100 1.64 9.64 18.47
CA SER A 100 1.01 10.79 17.82
C SER A 100 1.36 10.90 16.34
N GLU A 101 2.61 10.62 15.96
CA GLU A 101 3.02 10.60 14.54
C GLU A 101 2.35 9.43 13.81
N ILE A 102 2.24 8.26 14.44
CA ILE A 102 1.51 7.11 13.89
C ILE A 102 0.02 7.46 13.72
N SER A 103 -0.58 8.14 14.69
CA SER A 103 -1.99 8.55 14.62
C SER A 103 -2.22 9.55 13.47
N ALA A 104 -1.32 10.53 13.31
CA ALA A 104 -1.36 11.49 12.22
C ALA A 104 -1.16 10.81 10.84
N PHE A 105 -0.29 9.81 10.77
CA PHE A 105 -0.16 8.98 9.57
C PHE A 105 -1.47 8.22 9.28
N GLY A 106 -2.09 7.60 10.29
CA GLY A 106 -3.40 6.96 10.17
C GLY A 106 -4.48 7.90 9.62
N GLU A 107 -4.53 9.14 10.10
CA GLU A 107 -5.42 10.17 9.56
C GLU A 107 -5.12 10.50 8.09
N LEU A 108 -3.84 10.73 7.74
CA LEU A 108 -3.42 10.97 6.36
C LEU A 108 -3.84 9.83 5.42
N ILE A 109 -3.66 8.58 5.86
CA ILE A 109 -4.01 7.40 5.06
C ILE A 109 -5.44 6.93 5.30
N GLY A 110 -6.30 7.73 5.95
CA GLY A 110 -7.70 7.42 6.24
C GLY A 110 -7.93 6.04 6.87
N ASP A 111 -7.01 5.60 7.73
CA ASP A 111 -7.08 4.34 8.46
C ASP A 111 -7.44 4.62 9.93
N GLU A 112 -8.73 4.46 10.24
CA GLU A 112 -9.27 4.76 11.57
C GLU A 112 -8.73 3.82 12.67
N GLU A 113 -8.29 2.61 12.33
CA GLU A 113 -7.68 1.69 13.29
C GLU A 113 -6.30 2.18 13.72
N ILE A 114 -5.46 2.56 12.76
CA ILE A 114 -4.12 3.12 13.04
C ILE A 114 -4.25 4.46 13.76
N LYS A 115 -5.14 5.32 13.28
CA LYS A 115 -5.42 6.63 13.87
C LYS A 115 -5.86 6.54 15.34
N SER A 116 -6.75 5.60 15.65
CA SER A 116 -7.30 5.48 17.01
C SER A 116 -6.37 4.73 17.98
N SER A 117 -5.64 3.73 17.49
CA SER A 117 -4.72 2.94 18.32
C SER A 117 -3.37 3.62 18.53
N GLY A 118 -2.95 4.50 17.61
CA GLY A 118 -1.59 5.02 17.58
C GLY A 118 -0.54 3.93 17.37
N TRP A 119 -0.94 2.80 16.79
CA TRP A 119 -0.10 1.62 16.60
C TRP A 119 -0.07 1.19 15.14
N ILE A 120 1.13 0.86 14.67
CA ILE A 120 1.38 0.24 13.38
C ILE A 120 2.60 -0.68 13.54
N HIS A 121 2.68 -1.75 12.75
CA HIS A 121 3.86 -2.61 12.77
C HIS A 121 5.12 -1.81 12.40
N PRO A 122 6.29 -2.06 13.00
CA PRO A 122 7.51 -1.37 12.60
C PRO A 122 7.88 -1.59 11.13
N GLY A 123 8.30 -0.54 10.44
CA GLY A 123 8.58 -0.62 9.00
C GLY A 123 8.54 0.71 8.28
N VAL A 124 8.49 0.63 6.95
CA VAL A 124 8.40 1.77 6.04
C VAL A 124 7.11 1.68 5.26
N TYR A 125 6.37 2.77 5.19
CA TYR A 125 5.04 2.83 4.59
C TYR A 125 4.94 3.99 3.62
N CYS A 126 4.49 3.72 2.40
CA CYS A 126 4.05 4.76 1.49
C CYS A 126 2.59 5.16 1.80
N PRO A 127 2.27 6.45 1.96
CA PRO A 127 0.89 6.88 2.24
C PRO A 127 -0.10 6.52 1.12
N ASN A 128 0.40 6.41 -0.11
CA ASN A 128 -0.39 5.97 -1.27
C ASN A 128 -0.45 4.45 -1.43
N ARG A 129 0.08 3.68 -0.45
CA ARG A 129 0.12 2.21 -0.45
C ARG A 129 0.82 1.63 -1.70
N CYS A 130 1.78 2.37 -2.25
CA CYS A 130 2.58 1.89 -3.38
C CYS A 130 3.64 0.87 -2.97
N THR A 131 4.09 0.92 -1.71
CA THR A 131 5.06 0.00 -1.13
C THR A 131 4.95 0.02 0.38
N PHE A 132 5.30 -1.10 1.00
CA PHE A 132 5.57 -1.19 2.43
C PHE A 132 6.64 -2.25 2.67
N VAL A 133 7.49 -2.02 3.67
CA VAL A 133 8.47 -3.01 4.13
C VAL A 133 8.29 -3.15 5.64
N MET A 134 7.96 -4.36 6.09
CA MET A 134 7.83 -4.67 7.51
C MET A 134 9.19 -5.09 8.08
N TYR A 135 9.56 -4.52 9.21
CA TYR A 135 10.81 -4.84 9.89
C TYR A 135 10.57 -5.81 11.03
N ASN A 136 11.20 -6.97 10.93
CA ASN A 136 11.32 -7.89 12.04
C ASN A 136 12.44 -7.42 12.95
N PHE A 137 12.10 -6.71 14.02
CA PHE A 137 13.04 -6.44 15.10
C PHE A 137 13.13 -7.67 15.99
N GLU A 138 14.33 -8.24 16.13
CA GLU A 138 14.57 -9.24 17.17
C GLU A 138 14.26 -8.62 18.53
N ARG A 139 13.50 -9.36 19.35
CA ARG A 139 13.27 -8.96 20.74
C ARG A 139 14.64 -8.90 21.42
N MET A 140 15.10 -7.70 21.78
CA MET A 140 16.22 -7.57 22.70
C MET A 140 15.77 -8.18 24.04
N ASP A 141 16.23 -9.40 24.31
CA ASP A 141 16.00 -10.08 25.56
C ASP A 141 16.69 -9.26 26.66
N HIS A 142 15.92 -8.50 27.44
CA HIS A 142 16.41 -7.81 28.63
C HIS A 142 16.67 -8.80 29.78
N ARG A 143 17.44 -9.86 29.51
CA ARG A 143 17.99 -10.74 30.55
C ARG A 143 19.43 -10.33 30.82
N SER A 144 19.57 -9.23 31.56
CA SER A 144 20.82 -8.88 32.24
C SER A 144 20.48 -8.19 33.55
N PHE A 145 20.28 -9.02 34.58
CA PHE A 145 20.52 -8.70 35.98
C PHE A 145 21.10 -9.95 36.64
#